data_AF-W6R8N5-F1
#
_entry.id   AF-W6R8N5-F1
#
_cell.length_a   1.000
_cell.length_b   1.000
_cell.length_c   1.000
_cell.angle_alpha   90.00
_cell.angle_beta   90.00
_cell.angle_gamma   90.00
#
_symmetry.space_group_name_H-M   'P 1'
#
loop_
_entity.id
_entity.type
_entity.pdbx_description
1 polymer ?
#
loop_
_entity_poly.entity_id
_entity_poly.type
_entity_poly.pdbx_seq_one_letter_code
_entity_poly.pdbx_strand_id
1 'polypeptide(L)'
;MTHEFECPYAVGNVIKIHLETPDGLEATADANIIKVFKPFTLSSVMLIRMACSSLRLEGDMILKLFDRRFATQLREDEKIRPWNPDTETEYRQFILDGGASEFVTQLNDGETPEGSTWSAAMDETYLHDHMLDLYKT
;
A
#
# COMPACT_ATOMS: atom_id res chain seq x y z
N MET A 1 19.99 9.09 -14.57
CA MET A 1 18.94 10.01 -14.11
C MET A 1 18.00 9.19 -13.27
N THR A 2 18.04 9.37 -11.95
CA THR A 2 17.06 8.78 -11.03
C THR A 2 15.73 9.50 -11.25
N HIS A 3 14.73 8.80 -11.77
CA HIS A 3 13.37 9.34 -11.75
C HIS A 3 12.94 9.42 -10.29
N GLU A 4 12.83 10.64 -9.76
CA GLU A 4 12.20 10.84 -8.46
C GLU A 4 10.75 10.36 -8.56
N PHE A 5 10.42 9.33 -7.79
CA PHE A 5 9.06 8.82 -7.75
C PHE A 5 8.20 9.79 -6.94
N GLU A 6 7.32 10.51 -7.63
CA GLU A 6 6.36 11.40 -6.97
C GLU A 6 5.21 10.62 -6.35
N CYS A 7 4.82 11.00 -5.14
CA CYS A 7 3.67 10.40 -4.47
C CYS A 7 2.38 10.70 -5.26
N PRO A 8 1.61 9.69 -5.68
CA PRO A 8 0.40 9.92 -6.47
C PRO A 8 -0.74 10.53 -5.65
N TYR A 9 -0.62 10.53 -4.32
CA TYR A 9 -1.63 11.00 -3.37
C TYR A 9 -1.50 12.49 -3.08
N ALA A 10 -1.73 13.31 -4.10
CA ALA A 10 -1.69 14.77 -4.04
C ALA A 10 -3.05 15.39 -4.38
N VAL A 11 -3.38 16.52 -3.75
CA VAL A 11 -4.62 17.27 -4.06
C VAL A 11 -4.64 17.64 -5.55
N GLY A 12 -5.77 17.39 -6.20
CA GLY A 12 -5.96 17.61 -7.63
C GLY A 12 -5.65 16.39 -8.51
N ASN A 13 -4.94 15.38 -7.99
CA ASN A 13 -4.75 14.13 -8.72
C ASN A 13 -6.03 13.30 -8.76
N VAL A 14 -6.14 12.45 -9.78
CA VAL A 14 -7.24 11.52 -9.97
C VAL A 14 -6.75 10.10 -9.78
N ILE A 15 -7.42 9.33 -8.92
CA ILE A 15 -7.19 7.90 -8.73
C ILE A 15 -8.33 7.14 -9.41
N LYS A 16 -7.98 6.14 -10.22
CA LYS A 16 -8.96 5.21 -10.78
C LYS A 16 -9.25 4.09 -9.77
N ILE A 17 -10.48 3.99 -9.31
CA ILE A 17 -10.92 2.99 -8.34
C ILE A 17 -11.71 1.91 -9.06
N HIS A 18 -11.35 0.65 -8.81
CA HIS A 18 -12.14 -0.52 -9.19
C HIS A 18 -12.93 -0.95 -7.97
N LEU A 19 -14.24 -1.03 -8.13
CA LEU A 19 -15.19 -1.40 -7.09
C LEU A 19 -15.83 -2.72 -7.52
N GLU A 20 -15.84 -3.67 -6.59
CA GLU A 20 -16.51 -4.95 -6.72
C GLU A 20 -17.46 -5.09 -5.55
N THR A 21 -18.72 -5.41 -5.84
CA THR A 21 -19.74 -5.63 -4.81
C THR A 21 -19.90 -7.13 -4.52
N PRO A 22 -20.48 -7.50 -3.36
CA PRO A 22 -20.69 -8.91 -3.00
C PRO A 22 -21.55 -9.72 -3.98
N ASP A 23 -22.41 -9.05 -4.76
CA ASP A 23 -23.23 -9.64 -5.82
C ASP A 23 -22.49 -9.74 -7.17
N GLY A 24 -21.20 -9.42 -7.21
CA GLY A 24 -20.34 -9.56 -8.39
C GLY A 24 -20.48 -8.44 -9.41
N LEU A 25 -21.10 -7.31 -9.04
CA LEU A 25 -21.14 -6.13 -9.90
C LEU A 25 -19.79 -5.40 -9.80
N GLU A 26 -19.11 -5.31 -10.93
CA GLU A 26 -17.89 -4.56 -11.08
C GLU A 26 -18.16 -3.17 -11.66
N ALA A 27 -17.47 -2.16 -11.13
CA ALA A 27 -17.51 -0.80 -11.63
C ALA A 27 -16.16 -0.12 -11.51
N THR A 28 -15.89 0.80 -12.43
CA THR A 28 -14.74 1.70 -12.33
C THR A 28 -15.23 3.13 -12.17
N ALA A 29 -14.55 3.90 -11.34
CA ALA A 29 -14.82 5.32 -11.16
C ALA A 29 -13.53 6.11 -10.97
N ASP A 30 -13.56 7.35 -11.46
CA ASP A 30 -12.49 8.32 -11.21
C ASP A 30 -12.77 9.06 -9.89
N ALA A 31 -11.77 9.10 -9.03
CA ALA A 31 -11.81 9.74 -7.72
C ALA A 31 -10.82 10.90 -7.66
N ASN A 32 -11.35 12.13 -7.55
CA ASN A 32 -10.54 13.34 -7.43
C ASN A 32 -10.11 13.53 -5.98
N ILE A 33 -8.82 13.70 -5.71
CA ILE A 33 -8.32 13.97 -4.36
C ILE A 33 -8.55 15.44 -4.03
N ILE A 34 -9.42 15.70 -3.06
CA ILE A 34 -9.76 17.05 -2.59
C ILE A 34 -8.89 17.45 -1.39
N LYS A 35 -8.57 16.48 -0.52
CA LYS A 35 -7.74 16.71 0.66
C LYS A 35 -6.89 15.49 0.94
N VAL A 36 -5.67 15.73 1.44
CA VAL A 36 -4.76 14.69 1.93
C VAL A 36 -4.55 14.90 3.42
N PHE A 37 -4.69 13.85 4.22
CA PHE A 37 -4.42 13.89 5.65
C PHE A 37 -2.98 13.43 5.88
N LYS A 38 -2.13 14.32 6.40
CA LYS A 38 -0.70 14.07 6.63
C LYS A 38 -0.35 14.19 8.12
N PRO A 39 0.73 13.53 8.59
CA PRO A 39 1.57 12.58 7.84
C PRO A 39 0.84 11.25 7.55
N PHE A 40 1.34 10.49 6.57
CA PHE A 40 0.87 9.12 6.33
C PHE A 40 1.55 8.18 7.34
N THR A 41 0.85 7.89 8.44
CA THR A 41 1.42 7.05 9.49
C THR A 41 1.48 5.58 9.07
N LEU A 42 0.33 4.90 9.08
CA LEU A 42 0.16 3.50 8.65
C LEU A 42 -0.55 3.38 7.30
N SER A 43 -1.30 4.40 6.92
CA SER A 43 -2.12 4.41 5.70
C SER A 43 -2.15 5.80 5.10
N SER A 44 -2.26 5.87 3.77
CA SER A 44 -2.52 7.11 3.05
C SER A 44 -4.02 7.43 3.11
N VAL A 45 -4.38 8.47 3.86
CA VAL A 45 -5.78 8.88 4.06
C VAL A 45 -6.08 10.14 3.27
N MET A 46 -7.16 10.12 2.49
CA MET A 46 -7.56 11.20 1.61
C MET A 46 -9.07 11.42 1.65
N LEU A 47 -9.50 12.67 1.45
CA LEU A 47 -10.87 12.99 1.05
C LEU A 47 -10.91 12.98 -0.48
N ILE A 48 -11.73 12.13 -1.05
CA ILE A 48 -11.95 12.04 -2.48
C ILE A 48 -13.38 12.48 -2.84
N ARG A 49 -13.56 12.95 -4.07
CA ARG A 49 -14.88 13.10 -4.68
C ARG A 49 -14.97 12.21 -5.90
N MET A 50 -16.00 11.39 -5.92
CA MET A 50 -16.25 10.45 -7.02
C MET A 50 -17.74 10.33 -7.31
N ALA A 51 -18.03 9.87 -8.53
CA ALA A 51 -19.37 9.49 -8.96
C ALA A 51 -19.29 8.15 -9.68
N CYS A 52 -20.10 7.20 -9.24
CA CYS A 52 -20.22 5.85 -9.77
C CYS A 52 -21.71 5.51 -9.88
N SER A 53 -22.28 5.74 -11.06
CA SER A 53 -23.72 5.61 -11.30
C SER A 53 -24.22 4.18 -11.17
N SER A 54 -23.43 3.19 -11.58
CA SER A 54 -23.73 1.76 -11.45
C SER A 54 -23.95 1.34 -10.00
N LEU A 55 -23.21 1.95 -9.06
CA LEU A 55 -23.29 1.67 -7.64
C LEU A 55 -24.09 2.72 -6.85
N ARG A 56 -24.65 3.73 -7.53
CA ARG A 56 -25.35 4.88 -6.91
C ARG A 56 -24.51 5.56 -5.82
N LEU A 57 -23.19 5.59 -6.02
CA LEU A 57 -22.23 6.21 -5.13
C LEU A 57 -21.82 7.56 -5.70
N GLU A 58 -22.16 8.65 -5.03
CA GLU A 58 -21.80 9.99 -5.46
C GLU A 58 -21.49 10.87 -4.24
N GLY A 59 -20.43 11.67 -4.35
CA GLY A 59 -20.10 12.70 -3.35
C GLY A 59 -18.70 12.54 -2.78
N ASP A 60 -18.53 13.08 -1.57
CA ASP A 60 -17.27 13.10 -0.84
C ASP A 60 -17.12 11.85 0.04
N MET A 61 -15.98 11.18 -0.06
CA MET A 61 -15.69 9.94 0.66
C MET A 61 -14.29 9.98 1.24
N ILE A 62 -14.08 9.28 2.36
CA ILE A 62 -12.75 9.03 2.88
C ILE A 62 -12.20 7.77 2.21
N LEU A 63 -11.08 7.93 1.51
CA LEU A 63 -10.30 6.82 0.98
C LEU A 63 -9.08 6.59 1.87
N LYS A 64 -9.01 5.40 2.47
CA LYS A 64 -7.86 4.92 3.25
C LYS A 64 -7.16 3.83 2.45
N LEU A 65 -5.92 4.08 2.05
CA LEU A 65 -5.09 3.13 1.31
C LEU A 65 -3.94 2.61 2.17
N PHE A 66 -3.78 1.29 2.19
CA PHE A 66 -2.64 0.62 2.80
C PHE A 66 -1.57 0.39 1.73
N ASP A 67 -0.84 1.45 1.40
CA ASP A 67 0.27 1.42 0.45
C ASP A 67 1.61 1.39 1.21
N ARG A 68 2.30 0.25 1.15
CA ARG A 68 3.57 0.01 1.86
C ARG A 68 4.66 1.03 1.55
N ARG A 69 4.60 1.67 0.38
CA ARG A 69 5.59 2.67 -0.03
C ARG A 69 5.50 3.94 0.80
N PHE A 70 4.35 4.18 1.44
CA PHE A 70 4.02 5.44 2.11
C PHE A 70 3.68 5.30 3.60
N ALA A 71 3.81 4.13 4.23
CA ALA A 71 3.68 4.03 5.68
C ALA A 71 4.96 4.46 6.38
N THR A 72 5.14 5.76 6.53
CA THR A 72 6.37 6.33 7.06
C THR A 72 6.56 5.97 8.53
N GLN A 73 5.49 5.98 9.32
CA GLN A 73 5.60 5.66 10.75
C GLN A 73 5.89 4.17 10.97
N LEU A 74 5.25 3.26 10.24
CA LEU A 74 5.53 1.81 10.36
C LEU A 74 6.99 1.50 10.02
N ARG A 75 7.54 2.15 9.00
CA ARG A 75 8.97 2.01 8.65
C ARG A 75 9.89 2.52 9.75
N GLU A 76 9.55 3.65 10.38
CA GLU A 76 10.32 4.21 11.49
C GLU A 76 10.29 3.28 12.71
N ASP A 77 9.11 2.81 13.10
CA ASP A 77 8.89 1.95 14.26
C ASP A 77 9.65 0.61 14.11
N GLU A 78 9.60 0.01 12.92
CA GLU A 78 10.25 -1.27 12.60
C GLU A 78 11.70 -1.13 12.09
N LYS A 79 12.22 0.11 12.03
CA LYS A 79 13.57 0.44 11.53
C LYS A 79 13.84 -0.09 10.12
N ILE A 80 12.81 -0.10 9.28
CA ILE A 80 12.87 -0.56 7.90
C ILE A 80 13.41 0.55 6.99
N ARG A 81 14.18 0.15 5.98
CA ARG A 81 14.77 1.08 5.00
C ARG A 81 13.69 1.95 4.32
N PRO A 82 14.00 3.21 3.95
CA PRO A 82 13.11 4.00 3.11
C PRO A 82 12.85 3.32 1.77
N TRP A 83 11.61 3.39 1.30
CA TRP A 83 11.27 2.88 -0.02
C TRP A 83 12.00 3.68 -1.11
N ASN A 84 12.45 2.98 -2.15
CA ASN A 84 12.96 3.57 -3.38
C ASN A 84 12.67 2.62 -4.58
N PRO A 85 12.82 3.09 -5.83
CA PRO A 85 12.55 2.28 -7.02
C PRO A 85 13.40 1.00 -7.15
N ASP A 86 14.62 0.98 -6.62
CA ASP A 86 15.49 -0.19 -6.68
C ASP A 86 14.96 -1.28 -5.71
N THR A 87 14.57 -0.88 -4.50
CA THR A 87 13.90 -1.75 -3.53
C THR A 87 12.59 -2.32 -4.09
N GLU A 88 11.81 -1.53 -4.85
CA GLU A 88 10.62 -2.02 -5.54
C GLU A 88 10.95 -3.10 -6.58
N THR A 89 12.05 -2.95 -7.29
CA THR A 89 12.51 -3.91 -8.30
C THR A 89 12.95 -5.22 -7.65
N GLU A 90 13.75 -5.14 -6.59
CA GLU A 90 14.18 -6.31 -5.80
C GLU A 90 12.98 -7.06 -5.20
N TYR A 91 12.03 -6.33 -4.61
CA TYR A 91 10.83 -6.91 -4.03
C TYR A 91 9.98 -7.67 -5.06
N ARG A 92 9.80 -7.09 -6.26
CA ARG A 92 9.07 -7.76 -7.35
C ARG A 92 9.75 -9.06 -7.76
N GLN A 93 11.07 -9.05 -7.91
CA GLN A 93 11.81 -10.26 -8.26
C GLN A 93 11.67 -11.32 -7.16
N PHE A 94 11.77 -10.91 -5.89
CA PHE A 94 11.61 -11.79 -4.73
C PHE A 94 10.21 -12.42 -4.64
N ILE A 95 9.16 -11.69 -5.02
CA ILE A 95 7.80 -12.27 -5.16
C ILE A 95 7.77 -13.31 -6.27
N LEU A 96 8.30 -12.97 -7.45
CA LEU A 96 8.28 -13.86 -8.62
C LEU A 96 9.05 -15.15 -8.39
N ASP A 97 10.13 -15.09 -7.61
CA ASP A 97 10.95 -16.24 -7.24
C ASP A 97 10.34 -17.06 -6.09
N GLY A 98 9.18 -16.66 -5.55
CA GLY A 98 8.49 -17.34 -4.44
C GLY A 98 9.02 -17.02 -3.04
N GLY A 99 10.13 -16.29 -2.94
CA GLY A 99 10.79 -15.97 -1.67
C GLY A 99 9.89 -15.18 -0.72
N ALA A 100 9.01 -14.32 -1.22
CA ALA A 100 8.06 -13.60 -0.38
C ALA A 100 7.10 -14.57 0.36
N SER A 101 6.59 -15.61 -0.30
CA SER A 101 5.69 -16.57 0.33
C SER A 101 6.43 -17.44 1.37
N GLU A 102 7.66 -17.84 1.08
CA GLU A 102 8.49 -18.62 2.01
C GLU A 102 8.78 -17.81 3.26
N PHE A 103 9.12 -16.53 3.10
CA PHE A 103 9.41 -15.63 4.20
C PHE A 103 8.18 -15.34 5.08
N VAL A 104 7.00 -15.15 4.50
CA VAL A 104 5.73 -15.03 5.27
C VAL A 104 5.46 -16.30 6.08
N THR A 105 5.77 -17.49 5.54
CA THR A 105 5.62 -18.74 6.29
C THR A 105 6.54 -18.76 7.51
N GLN A 106 7.82 -18.40 7.33
CA GLN A 106 8.80 -18.31 8.41
C GLN A 106 8.42 -17.29 9.50
N LEU A 107 7.84 -16.14 9.09
CA LEU A 107 7.31 -15.14 10.03
C LEU A 107 6.21 -15.72 10.92
N ASN A 108 5.26 -16.44 10.31
CA ASN A 108 4.15 -17.06 11.03
C ASN A 108 4.60 -18.20 11.96
N ASP A 109 5.64 -18.93 11.58
CA ASP A 109 6.21 -20.03 12.38
C ASP A 109 7.12 -19.52 13.51
N GLY A 110 7.38 -18.21 13.58
CA GLY A 110 8.25 -17.59 14.60
C GLY A 110 9.74 -17.90 14.40
N GLU A 111 10.13 -18.40 13.23
CA GLU A 111 11.51 -18.81 12.91
C GLU A 111 12.39 -17.65 12.40
N THR A 112 11.93 -16.41 12.52
CA THR A 112 12.67 -15.29 11.93
C THR A 112 13.92 -14.92 12.72
N PRO A 113 15.06 -14.66 12.03
CA PRO A 113 16.25 -14.14 12.67
C PRO A 113 15.99 -12.76 13.31
N GLU A 114 16.44 -12.55 14.54
CA GLU A 114 16.40 -11.23 15.18
C GLU A 114 17.11 -10.17 14.30
N GLY A 115 16.40 -9.05 14.11
CA GLY A 115 16.62 -8.06 13.06
C GLY A 115 18.02 -7.47 12.95
N SER A 116 18.55 -7.53 11.73
CA SER A 116 19.51 -6.60 11.08
C SER A 116 20.01 -7.14 9.72
N THR A 117 19.63 -8.37 9.35
CA THR A 117 20.11 -9.09 8.14
C THR A 117 19.09 -9.20 7.02
N TRP A 118 17.88 -8.66 7.17
CA TRP A 118 16.85 -8.78 6.14
C TRP A 118 17.29 -8.08 4.85
N SER A 119 16.99 -8.69 3.71
CA SER A 119 17.13 -8.03 2.41
C SER A 119 16.07 -6.94 2.25
N ALA A 120 16.25 -5.99 1.33
CA ALA A 120 15.25 -4.94 1.12
C ALA A 120 13.92 -5.54 0.67
N ALA A 121 13.95 -6.66 -0.05
CA ALA A 121 12.76 -7.41 -0.41
C ALA A 121 12.03 -8.02 0.80
N MET A 122 12.75 -8.57 1.78
CA MET A 122 12.16 -9.09 3.03
C MET A 122 11.48 -7.99 3.84
N ASP A 123 12.10 -6.81 3.95
CA ASP A 123 11.48 -5.63 4.58
C ASP A 123 10.13 -5.28 3.92
N GLU A 124 10.10 -5.24 2.58
CA GLU A 124 8.87 -4.92 1.84
C GLU A 124 7.81 -6.02 1.95
N THR A 125 8.22 -7.30 2.03
CA THR A 125 7.32 -8.42 2.32
C THR A 125 6.69 -8.27 3.70
N TYR A 126 7.48 -7.97 4.73
CA TYR A 126 6.98 -7.76 6.08
C TYR A 126 5.98 -6.60 6.13
N LEU A 127 6.30 -5.46 5.52
CA LEU A 127 5.38 -4.32 5.46
C LEU A 127 4.08 -4.67 4.73
N HIS A 128 4.17 -5.43 3.63
CA HIS A 128 3.00 -5.87 2.88
C HIS A 128 2.07 -6.75 3.72
N ASP A 129 2.64 -7.75 4.40
CA ASP A 129 1.91 -8.68 5.26
C ASP A 129 1.25 -7.95 6.44
N HIS A 130 2.01 -7.10 7.14
CA HIS A 130 1.49 -6.30 8.25
C HIS A 130 0.36 -5.35 7.82
N MET A 131 0.48 -4.73 6.64
CA MET A 131 -0.58 -3.89 6.09
C MET A 131 -1.82 -4.66 5.68
N LEU A 132 -1.64 -5.88 5.18
CA LEU A 132 -2.75 -6.75 4.83
C LEU A 132 -3.58 -7.10 6.06
N ASP A 133 -2.93 -7.29 7.21
CA ASP A 133 -3.63 -7.49 8.48
C ASP A 133 -4.42 -6.24 8.89
N LEU A 134 -3.81 -5.04 8.82
CA LEU A 134 -4.50 -3.78 9.10
C LEU A 134 -5.68 -3.48 8.16
N TYR A 135 -5.65 -4.01 6.93
CA TYR A 135 -6.75 -3.90 5.99
C TYR A 135 -7.91 -4.86 6.34
N LYS A 136 -7.60 -6.03 6.89
CA LYS A 136 -8.60 -7.06 7.24
C LYS A 136 -9.30 -6.81 8.58
N THR A 137 -8.74 -5.96 9.45
CA THR A 137 -9.36 -5.55 10.72
C THR A 137 -10.50 -4.55 10.53
#